data_AF-A0A4Y3JA28-F1
#
_entry.id   AF-A0A4Y3JA28-F1
#
_cell.length_a   1.000
_cell.length_b   1.000
_cell.length_c   1.000
_cell.angle_alpha   90.00
_cell.angle_beta   90.00
_cell.angle_gamma   90.00
#
_symmetry.space_group_name_H-M   'P 1'
#
loop_
_entity.id
_entity.type
_entity.pdbx_description
1 polymer ?
#
loop_
_entity_poly.entity_id
_entity_poly.type
_entity_poly.pdbx_seq_one_letter_code
_entity_poly.pdbx_strand_id
1 'polypeptide(L)'
;MQAILKFGSKGSDVITLQQQLKKLGFKGVKGKELSIDGDFGASTEYAVITFQKQKKLVADGKVGDKTRSALLEQNISKLLKDTDYKKAAERLKVSELVIRVFGAVEGQGVGFLKNGKPKILFERHRMYAYLRLKKGTAFANKMEAERPNIVNRKYGGYQGNEAEYVRLEQAKQIDVESALMSTSWGQFQVMGENWKDLGYTSVQEFVDQQFVNESNQLEAFIRFIEWKTGIIEKKKVALIDALRAKNWDVVFTLYNGPNYKKLGYQAKFQKEYDHLEPLYSETKAA
;
A
#
# COMPACT_ATOMS: atom_id res chain seq x y z
N MET A 1 -9.30 0.44 13.90
CA MET A 1 -8.62 -0.79 13.44
C MET A 1 -8.10 -1.51 14.67
N GLN A 2 -8.11 -2.84 14.68
CA GLN A 2 -7.45 -3.61 15.74
C GLN A 2 -5.93 -3.49 15.57
N ALA A 3 -5.18 -3.61 16.67
CA ALA A 3 -3.73 -3.66 16.60
C ALA A 3 -3.27 -4.87 15.77
N ILE A 4 -2.20 -4.69 15.00
CA ILE A 4 -1.54 -5.78 14.28
C ILE A 4 -0.84 -6.66 15.31
N LEU A 5 -1.20 -7.95 15.37
CA LEU A 5 -0.45 -8.92 16.16
C LEU A 5 0.74 -9.41 15.34
N LYS A 6 1.90 -9.54 15.99
CA LYS A 6 3.16 -9.93 15.36
C LYS A 6 4.09 -10.48 16.44
N PHE A 7 5.28 -10.96 16.05
CA PHE A 7 6.30 -11.40 16.99
C PHE A 7 6.47 -10.42 18.17
N GLY A 8 6.41 -10.96 19.39
CA GLY A 8 6.49 -10.22 20.65
C GLY A 8 5.18 -9.59 21.15
N SER A 9 4.09 -9.63 20.38
CA SER A 9 2.75 -9.30 20.88
C SER A 9 2.35 -10.27 22.00
N LYS A 10 1.63 -9.76 23.02
CA LYS A 10 1.15 -10.57 24.14
C LYS A 10 -0.29 -10.24 24.51
N GLY A 11 -0.99 -11.17 25.15
CA GLY A 11 -2.30 -10.95 25.77
C GLY A 11 -3.45 -11.74 25.14
N SER A 12 -4.68 -11.36 25.50
CA SER A 12 -5.91 -12.07 25.13
C SER A 12 -6.11 -12.21 23.63
N ASP A 13 -5.75 -11.19 22.85
CA ASP A 13 -5.89 -11.23 21.39
C ASP A 13 -4.98 -12.30 20.76
N VAL A 14 -3.81 -12.55 21.35
CA VAL A 14 -2.89 -13.62 20.93
C VAL A 14 -3.44 -14.99 21.33
N ILE A 15 -4.03 -15.12 22.53
CA ILE A 15 -4.72 -16.35 22.96
C ILE A 15 -5.82 -16.72 21.96
N THR A 16 -6.67 -15.76 21.60
CA THR A 16 -7.74 -15.97 20.61
C THR A 16 -7.18 -16.41 19.26
N LEU A 17 -6.12 -15.75 18.78
CA LEU A 17 -5.45 -16.14 17.54
C LEU A 17 -4.89 -17.58 17.60
N GLN A 18 -4.19 -17.92 18.67
CA GLN A 18 -3.60 -19.26 18.87
C GLN A 18 -4.69 -20.34 18.92
N GLN A 19 -5.82 -20.08 19.59
CA GLN A 19 -6.98 -20.97 19.60
C GLN A 19 -7.56 -21.17 18.19
N GLN A 20 -7.72 -20.10 17.42
CA GLN A 20 -8.22 -20.17 16.03
C GLN A 20 -7.27 -20.98 15.14
N LEU A 21 -5.97 -20.69 15.17
CA LEU A 21 -4.97 -21.41 14.39
C LEU A 21 -4.91 -22.89 14.77
N LYS A 22 -4.94 -23.22 16.08
CA LYS A 22 -4.95 -24.60 16.56
C LYS A 22 -6.22 -25.34 16.10
N LYS A 23 -7.39 -24.71 16.20
CA LYS A 23 -8.67 -25.27 15.72
C LYS A 23 -8.64 -25.57 14.23
N LEU A 24 -7.99 -24.72 13.44
CA LEU A 24 -7.79 -24.91 12.01
C LEU A 24 -6.66 -25.91 11.66
N GLY A 25 -6.00 -26.51 12.66
CA GLY A 25 -4.97 -27.54 12.48
C GLY A 25 -3.57 -27.00 12.24
N PHE A 26 -3.33 -25.69 12.37
CA PHE A 26 -1.99 -25.12 12.22
C PHE A 26 -1.11 -25.44 13.43
N LYS A 27 0.14 -25.79 13.13
CA LYS A 27 1.14 -26.22 14.10
C LYS A 27 2.26 -25.18 14.21
N GLY A 28 2.96 -25.19 15.34
CA GLY A 28 4.16 -24.39 15.55
C GLY A 28 5.38 -24.96 14.84
N VAL A 29 6.55 -24.39 15.14
CA VAL A 29 7.83 -24.81 14.54
C VAL A 29 8.08 -26.31 14.75
N LYS A 30 8.71 -26.95 13.77
CA LYS A 30 9.01 -28.39 13.76
C LYS A 30 7.75 -29.28 13.92
N GLY A 31 6.58 -28.78 13.56
CA GLY A 31 5.33 -29.53 13.62
C GLY A 31 4.80 -29.77 15.04
N LYS A 32 5.28 -29.04 16.04
CA LYS A 32 4.78 -29.12 17.43
C LYS A 32 3.39 -28.51 17.54
N GLU A 33 2.58 -28.99 18.47
CA GLU A 33 1.31 -28.33 18.77
C GLU A 33 1.50 -26.87 19.17
N LEU A 34 0.54 -26.03 18.79
CA LEU A 34 0.54 -24.63 19.17
C LEU A 34 0.11 -24.50 20.64
N SER A 35 0.98 -23.92 21.46
CA SER A 35 0.65 -23.50 22.83
C SER A 35 -0.32 -22.32 22.79
N ILE A 36 -1.28 -22.31 23.71
CA ILE A 36 -2.21 -21.20 23.92
C ILE A 36 -1.77 -20.47 25.20
N ASP A 37 -0.68 -19.72 25.09
CA ASP A 37 -0.01 -19.04 26.21
C ASP A 37 -0.17 -17.52 26.14
N GLY A 38 -0.74 -17.00 25.05
CA GLY A 38 -0.88 -15.58 24.81
C GLY A 38 0.42 -14.86 24.48
N ASP A 39 1.50 -15.59 24.16
CA ASP A 39 2.76 -15.03 23.66
C ASP A 39 2.92 -15.30 22.16
N PHE A 40 3.02 -14.23 21.37
CA PHE A 40 3.26 -14.35 19.93
C PHE A 40 4.76 -14.57 19.71
N GLY A 41 5.22 -15.77 20.02
CA GLY A 41 6.60 -16.21 19.76
C GLY A 41 6.77 -16.85 18.38
N ALA A 42 7.94 -17.46 18.17
CA ALA A 42 8.32 -18.08 16.90
C ALA A 42 7.34 -19.17 16.43
N SER A 43 6.76 -19.96 17.34
CA SER A 43 5.75 -20.97 17.00
C SER A 43 4.46 -20.37 16.47
N THR A 44 3.98 -19.27 17.07
CA THR A 44 2.76 -18.57 16.62
C THR A 44 3.01 -17.88 15.29
N GLU A 45 4.16 -17.22 15.13
CA GLU A 45 4.56 -16.62 13.86
C GLU A 45 4.64 -17.65 12.73
N TYR A 46 5.29 -18.78 12.98
CA TYR A 46 5.34 -19.89 12.01
C TYR A 46 3.94 -20.39 11.62
N ALA A 47 3.04 -20.54 12.59
CA ALA A 47 1.67 -20.97 12.33
C ALA A 47 0.91 -19.93 11.49
N VAL A 48 1.08 -18.64 11.76
CA VAL A 48 0.50 -17.53 10.98
C VAL A 48 1.03 -17.52 9.55
N ILE A 49 2.34 -17.62 9.36
CA ILE A 49 2.96 -17.67 8.02
C ILE A 49 2.41 -18.86 7.24
N THR A 50 2.33 -20.04 7.86
CA THR A 50 1.78 -21.25 7.24
C THR A 50 0.32 -21.05 6.83
N PHE A 51 -0.49 -20.46 7.71
CA PHE A 51 -1.87 -20.11 7.41
C PHE A 51 -2.00 -19.13 6.24
N GLN A 52 -1.21 -18.06 6.25
CA GLN A 52 -1.20 -17.07 5.16
C GLN A 52 -0.83 -17.72 3.83
N LYS A 53 0.21 -18.57 3.79
CA LYS A 53 0.60 -19.35 2.61
C LYS A 53 -0.52 -20.25 2.11
N GLN A 54 -1.19 -21.01 3.00
CA GLN A 54 -2.31 -21.88 2.64
C GLN A 54 -3.49 -21.08 2.06
N LYS A 55 -3.75 -19.88 2.58
CA LYS A 55 -4.80 -18.97 2.08
C LYS A 55 -4.34 -18.11 0.89
N LYS A 56 -3.12 -18.34 0.37
CA LYS A 56 -2.49 -17.58 -0.73
C LYS A 56 -2.40 -16.07 -0.47
N LEU A 57 -2.39 -15.66 0.80
CA LEU A 57 -2.14 -14.28 1.20
C LEU A 57 -0.64 -13.99 1.13
N VAL A 58 -0.28 -12.70 1.18
CA VAL A 58 1.10 -12.28 1.49
C VAL A 58 1.48 -12.87 2.85
N ALA A 59 2.52 -13.69 2.89
CA ALA A 59 2.93 -14.41 4.08
C ALA A 59 4.03 -13.67 4.88
N ASP A 60 3.61 -12.61 5.55
CA ASP A 60 4.48 -11.73 6.33
C ASP A 60 4.51 -12.06 7.83
N GLY A 61 3.83 -13.10 8.30
CA GLY A 61 3.78 -13.47 9.73
C GLY A 61 3.06 -12.48 10.64
N LYS A 62 2.40 -11.46 10.08
CA LYS A 62 1.66 -10.44 10.84
C LYS A 62 0.16 -10.65 10.69
N VAL A 63 -0.57 -10.50 11.79
CA VAL A 63 -2.03 -10.62 11.80
C VAL A 63 -2.66 -9.23 11.77
N GLY A 64 -2.72 -8.67 10.56
CA GLY A 64 -3.53 -7.51 10.23
C GLY A 64 -4.91 -7.87 9.70
N ASP A 65 -5.64 -6.87 9.19
CA ASP A 65 -7.02 -7.03 8.71
C ASP A 65 -7.15 -8.15 7.63
N LYS A 66 -6.17 -8.28 6.73
CA LYS A 66 -6.17 -9.33 5.68
C LYS A 66 -6.19 -10.74 6.26
N THR A 67 -5.33 -11.00 7.24
CA THR A 67 -5.24 -12.30 7.91
C THR A 67 -6.46 -12.55 8.78
N ARG A 68 -6.98 -11.53 9.46
CA ARG A 68 -8.21 -11.63 10.26
C ARG A 68 -9.43 -11.97 9.39
N SER A 69 -9.59 -11.32 8.24
CA SER A 69 -10.66 -11.66 7.28
C SER A 69 -10.57 -13.11 6.82
N ALA A 70 -9.36 -13.62 6.53
CA ALA A 70 -9.19 -15.03 6.17
C ALA A 70 -9.48 -16.00 7.31
N LEU A 71 -9.12 -15.66 8.56
CA LEU A 71 -9.41 -16.48 9.75
C LEU A 71 -10.92 -16.56 10.03
N LEU A 72 -11.65 -15.50 9.69
CA LEU A 72 -13.11 -15.42 9.77
C LEU A 72 -13.82 -15.96 8.51
N GLU A 73 -13.10 -16.59 7.59
CA GLU A 73 -13.62 -17.13 6.32
C GLU A 73 -14.39 -16.11 5.46
N GLN A 74 -14.04 -14.83 5.58
CA GLN A 74 -14.60 -13.77 4.75
C GLN A 74 -14.07 -13.87 3.31
N ASN A 75 -14.74 -13.17 2.39
CA ASN A 75 -14.29 -13.10 1.01
C ASN A 75 -12.95 -12.37 0.89
N ILE A 76 -11.90 -13.12 0.54
CA ILE A 76 -10.54 -12.61 0.34
C ILE A 76 -10.15 -12.49 -1.14
N SER A 77 -11.08 -12.60 -2.09
CA SER A 77 -10.78 -12.60 -3.53
C SER A 77 -10.13 -11.30 -4.00
N LYS A 78 -10.47 -10.17 -3.37
CA LYS A 78 -9.91 -8.85 -3.67
C LYS A 78 -8.55 -8.59 -3.02
N LEU A 79 -8.08 -9.44 -2.10
CA LEU A 79 -6.84 -9.20 -1.37
C LEU A 79 -5.61 -9.60 -2.19
N LEU A 80 -4.52 -8.88 -1.98
CA LEU A 80 -3.23 -9.09 -2.62
C LEU A 80 -2.70 -10.49 -2.33
N LYS A 81 -2.15 -11.13 -3.35
CA LYS A 81 -1.65 -12.50 -3.29
C LYS A 81 -0.13 -12.52 -3.25
N ASP A 82 0.40 -13.60 -2.68
CA ASP A 82 1.85 -13.84 -2.65
C ASP A 82 2.47 -13.84 -4.05
N THR A 83 1.75 -14.39 -5.03
CA THR A 83 2.16 -14.45 -6.44
C THR A 83 2.29 -13.09 -7.11
N ASP A 84 1.60 -12.06 -6.60
CA ASP A 84 1.63 -10.73 -7.20
C ASP A 84 3.00 -10.07 -7.01
N TYR A 85 3.62 -10.26 -5.82
CA TYR A 85 4.99 -9.79 -5.58
C TYR A 85 6.03 -10.55 -6.39
N LYS A 86 5.83 -11.86 -6.62
CA LYS A 86 6.74 -12.66 -7.47
C LYS A 86 6.76 -12.13 -8.90
N LYS A 87 5.57 -11.96 -9.49
CA LYS A 87 5.41 -11.37 -10.84
C LYS A 87 5.98 -9.95 -10.92
N ALA A 88 5.78 -9.15 -9.88
CA ALA A 88 6.35 -7.81 -9.81
C ALA A 88 7.89 -7.83 -9.78
N ALA A 89 8.48 -8.71 -8.97
CA ALA A 89 9.94 -8.88 -8.88
C ALA A 89 10.54 -9.28 -10.23
N GLU A 90 9.93 -10.28 -10.90
CA GLU A 90 10.33 -10.75 -12.23
C GLU A 90 10.26 -9.61 -13.27
N ARG A 91 9.13 -8.88 -13.32
CA ARG A 91 8.93 -7.74 -14.23
C ARG A 91 9.96 -6.65 -14.02
N LEU A 92 10.17 -6.26 -12.76
CA LEU A 92 11.08 -5.18 -12.40
C LEU A 92 12.56 -5.61 -12.47
N LYS A 93 12.86 -6.92 -12.51
CA LYS A 93 14.21 -7.49 -12.40
C LYS A 93 14.91 -7.07 -11.11
N VAL A 94 14.18 -7.18 -10.00
CA VAL A 94 14.69 -6.91 -8.64
C VAL A 94 14.40 -8.13 -7.77
N SER A 95 15.06 -8.28 -6.63
CA SER A 95 14.79 -9.43 -5.77
C SER A 95 13.37 -9.38 -5.20
N GLU A 96 12.76 -10.56 -5.05
CA GLU A 96 11.43 -10.71 -4.47
C GLU A 96 11.33 -10.09 -3.07
N LEU A 97 12.37 -10.30 -2.24
CA LEU A 97 12.49 -9.67 -0.93
C LEU A 97 12.37 -8.14 -1.01
N VAL A 98 13.07 -7.49 -1.95
CA VAL A 98 13.06 -6.02 -2.06
C VAL A 98 11.67 -5.51 -2.39
N ILE A 99 10.96 -6.12 -3.35
CA ILE A 99 9.62 -5.63 -3.73
C ILE A 99 8.58 -5.88 -2.63
N ARG A 100 8.72 -6.97 -1.86
CA ARG A 100 7.87 -7.25 -0.70
C ARG A 100 8.08 -6.24 0.41
N VAL A 101 9.33 -5.93 0.73
CA VAL A 101 9.67 -4.91 1.74
C VAL A 101 9.14 -3.55 1.30
N PHE A 102 9.35 -3.17 0.04
CA PHE A 102 8.82 -1.92 -0.50
C PHE A 102 7.29 -1.88 -0.41
N GLY A 103 6.62 -2.96 -0.82
CA GLY A 103 5.17 -3.03 -0.74
C GLY A 103 4.60 -3.04 0.70
N ALA A 104 5.33 -3.62 1.65
CA ALA A 104 4.97 -3.63 3.07
C ALA A 104 5.19 -2.27 3.75
N VAL A 105 6.23 -1.53 3.37
CA VAL A 105 6.52 -0.19 3.91
C VAL A 105 5.62 0.88 3.30
N GLU A 106 5.38 0.80 1.98
CA GLU A 106 4.60 1.80 1.24
C GLU A 106 3.09 1.52 1.24
N GLY A 107 2.69 0.29 1.53
CA GLY A 107 1.28 -0.09 1.58
C GLY A 107 0.60 0.35 2.87
N GLN A 108 -0.64 0.83 2.76
CA GLN A 108 -1.49 1.18 3.91
C GLN A 108 -2.32 -0.01 4.43
N GLY A 109 -1.72 -1.20 4.47
CA GLY A 109 -2.39 -2.44 4.87
C GLY A 109 -3.41 -2.91 3.82
N VAL A 110 -4.71 -2.88 4.16
CA VAL A 110 -5.80 -3.17 3.21
C VAL A 110 -6.03 -2.02 2.24
N GLY A 111 -6.28 -2.32 0.98
CA GLY A 111 -6.55 -1.34 -0.08
C GLY A 111 -7.99 -0.87 -0.17
N PHE A 112 -8.89 -1.47 0.60
CA PHE A 112 -10.33 -1.18 0.60
C PHE A 112 -10.81 -0.71 1.98
N LEU A 113 -11.83 0.14 1.97
CA LEU A 113 -12.64 0.52 3.12
C LEU A 113 -13.65 -0.58 3.46
N LYS A 114 -14.33 -0.46 4.61
CA LYS A 114 -15.32 -1.46 5.05
C LYS A 114 -16.52 -1.58 4.10
N ASN A 115 -16.86 -0.49 3.42
CA ASN A 115 -17.93 -0.46 2.41
C ASN A 115 -17.49 -1.03 1.04
N GLY A 116 -16.28 -1.57 0.92
CA GLY A 116 -15.76 -2.18 -0.31
C GLY A 116 -15.23 -1.20 -1.35
N LYS A 117 -15.25 0.12 -1.08
CA LYS A 117 -14.61 1.12 -1.94
C LYS A 117 -13.10 1.16 -1.68
N PRO A 118 -12.24 1.47 -2.67
CA PRO A 118 -10.82 1.69 -2.46
C PRO A 118 -10.56 2.75 -1.39
N LYS A 119 -9.45 2.64 -0.66
CA LYS A 119 -8.97 3.74 0.16
C LYS A 119 -8.59 4.91 -0.74
N ILE A 120 -9.00 6.12 -0.36
CA ILE A 120 -8.65 7.33 -1.07
C ILE A 120 -8.20 8.44 -0.13
N LEU A 121 -7.44 9.38 -0.66
CA LEU A 121 -7.23 10.70 -0.07
C LEU A 121 -7.40 11.75 -1.16
N PHE A 122 -8.32 12.70 -0.95
CA PHE A 122 -8.59 13.77 -1.90
C PHE A 122 -7.77 15.02 -1.58
N GLU A 123 -7.02 15.52 -2.56
CA GLU A 123 -6.10 16.63 -2.43
C GLU A 123 -6.68 17.93 -3.02
N ARG A 124 -7.34 18.74 -2.15
CA ARG A 124 -7.97 20.01 -2.56
C ARG A 124 -7.04 21.02 -3.26
N HIS A 125 -5.74 20.91 -2.99
CA HIS A 125 -4.71 21.75 -3.61
C HIS A 125 -4.36 21.32 -5.03
N ARG A 126 -4.39 20.01 -5.30
CA ARG A 126 -4.31 19.49 -6.66
C ARG A 126 -5.57 19.84 -7.44
N MET A 127 -6.74 19.79 -6.80
CA MET A 127 -8.00 20.19 -7.44
C MET A 127 -7.94 21.66 -7.90
N TYR A 128 -7.45 22.56 -7.03
CA TYR A 128 -7.20 23.95 -7.43
C TYR A 128 -6.26 24.04 -8.64
N ALA A 129 -5.13 23.32 -8.62
CA ALA A 129 -4.15 23.35 -9.69
C ALA A 129 -4.75 22.89 -11.03
N TYR A 130 -5.49 21.77 -11.05
CA TYR A 130 -6.12 21.24 -12.26
C TYR A 130 -7.25 22.13 -12.77
N LEU A 131 -8.10 22.67 -11.89
CA LEU A 131 -9.11 23.65 -12.31
C LEU A 131 -8.48 24.90 -12.90
N ARG A 132 -7.37 25.39 -12.32
CA ARG A 132 -6.65 26.54 -12.87
C ARG A 132 -6.10 26.25 -14.26
N LEU A 133 -5.50 25.07 -14.48
CA LEU A 133 -4.97 24.66 -15.77
C LEU A 133 -6.08 24.48 -16.83
N LYS A 134 -7.21 23.87 -16.44
CA LYS A 134 -8.29 23.48 -17.36
C LYS A 134 -9.31 24.59 -17.63
N LYS A 135 -9.62 25.39 -16.62
CA LYS A 135 -10.72 26.40 -16.63
C LYS A 135 -10.24 27.82 -16.32
N GLY A 136 -8.94 28.02 -16.10
CA GLY A 136 -8.34 29.32 -15.85
C GLY A 136 -8.35 29.78 -14.39
N THR A 137 -7.48 30.74 -14.07
CA THR A 137 -7.27 31.26 -12.70
C THR A 137 -8.52 31.87 -12.09
N ALA A 138 -9.33 32.60 -12.86
CA ALA A 138 -10.56 33.22 -12.37
C ALA A 138 -11.56 32.19 -11.86
N PHE A 139 -11.76 31.09 -12.62
CA PHE A 139 -12.64 30.00 -12.23
C PHE A 139 -12.12 29.29 -10.97
N ALA A 140 -10.83 28.96 -10.92
CA ALA A 140 -10.24 28.30 -9.76
C ALA A 140 -10.34 29.15 -8.48
N ASN A 141 -10.12 30.46 -8.58
CA ASN A 141 -10.27 31.40 -7.46
C ASN A 141 -11.72 31.48 -6.97
N LYS A 142 -12.69 31.52 -7.91
CA LYS A 142 -14.11 31.49 -7.56
C LYS A 142 -14.47 30.20 -6.80
N MET A 143 -14.04 29.04 -7.30
CA MET A 143 -14.30 27.76 -6.63
C MET A 143 -13.62 27.65 -5.27
N GLU A 144 -12.43 28.21 -5.09
CA GLU A 144 -11.77 28.27 -3.78
C GLU A 144 -12.54 29.13 -2.78
N ALA A 145 -13.08 30.28 -3.22
CA ALA A 145 -13.88 31.14 -2.36
C ALA A 145 -15.23 30.50 -1.97
N GLU A 146 -15.90 29.85 -2.92
CA GLU A 146 -17.22 29.22 -2.70
C GLU A 146 -17.13 27.86 -2.00
N ARG A 147 -16.06 27.09 -2.24
CA ARG A 147 -15.91 25.70 -1.79
C ARG A 147 -14.49 25.41 -1.23
N PRO A 148 -14.03 26.13 -0.18
CA PRO A 148 -12.65 26.04 0.33
C PRO A 148 -12.24 24.67 0.90
N ASN A 149 -13.20 23.79 1.21
CA ASN A 149 -12.93 22.41 1.64
C ASN A 149 -12.58 21.48 0.47
N ILE A 150 -12.98 21.85 -0.74
CA ILE A 150 -12.84 21.05 -1.97
C ILE A 150 -11.78 21.64 -2.90
N VAL A 151 -11.66 22.96 -2.93
CA VAL A 151 -10.70 23.68 -3.77
C VAL A 151 -9.96 24.65 -2.87
N ASN A 152 -8.64 24.50 -2.73
CA ASN A 152 -7.84 25.42 -1.93
C ASN A 152 -6.37 25.33 -2.31
N ARG A 153 -5.65 26.44 -2.43
CA ARG A 153 -4.19 26.41 -2.69
C ARG A 153 -3.40 25.69 -1.59
N LYS A 154 -3.92 25.69 -0.36
CA LYS A 154 -3.32 24.97 0.78
C LYS A 154 -3.81 23.52 0.81
N TYR A 155 -2.89 22.60 1.11
CA TYR A 155 -3.20 21.21 1.39
C TYR A 155 -4.10 21.06 2.63
N GLY A 156 -4.62 19.86 2.88
CA GLY A 156 -5.47 19.57 4.03
C GLY A 156 -6.98 19.50 3.75
N GLY A 157 -7.76 19.69 4.81
CA GLY A 157 -9.22 19.49 4.78
C GLY A 157 -9.63 18.02 4.79
N TYR A 158 -8.70 17.12 5.10
CA TYR A 158 -8.90 15.68 5.15
C TYR A 158 -9.91 15.30 6.23
N GLN A 159 -10.82 14.40 5.88
CA GLN A 159 -11.82 13.80 6.77
C GLN A 159 -11.48 12.33 7.06
N GLY A 160 -10.77 11.68 6.13
CA GLY A 160 -10.31 10.29 6.24
C GLY A 160 -11.39 9.25 5.96
N ASN A 161 -10.94 8.04 5.59
CA ASN A 161 -11.77 6.87 5.32
C ASN A 161 -12.97 7.17 4.38
N GLU A 162 -14.17 6.71 4.71
CA GLU A 162 -15.37 6.87 3.90
C GLU A 162 -15.76 8.34 3.66
N ALA A 163 -15.40 9.25 4.57
CA ALA A 163 -15.73 10.67 4.44
C ALA A 163 -14.94 11.37 3.32
N GLU A 164 -13.81 10.82 2.88
CA GLU A 164 -13.11 11.33 1.69
C GLU A 164 -13.94 11.15 0.41
N TYR A 165 -14.81 10.14 0.34
CA TYR A 165 -15.70 9.99 -0.81
C TYR A 165 -16.74 11.11 -0.90
N VAL A 166 -17.17 11.66 0.24
CA VAL A 166 -18.08 12.83 0.22
C VAL A 166 -17.38 14.02 -0.44
N ARG A 167 -16.11 14.25 -0.10
CA ARG A 167 -15.29 15.30 -0.74
C ARG A 167 -15.08 15.05 -2.22
N LEU A 168 -14.76 13.81 -2.59
CA LEU A 168 -14.58 13.43 -3.99
C LEU A 168 -15.85 13.65 -4.81
N GLU A 169 -17.01 13.24 -4.32
CA GLU A 169 -18.28 13.44 -5.04
C GLU A 169 -18.62 14.93 -5.17
N GLN A 170 -18.36 15.75 -4.16
CA GLN A 170 -18.50 17.22 -4.28
C GLN A 170 -17.51 17.82 -5.30
N ALA A 171 -16.30 17.29 -5.39
CA ALA A 171 -15.31 17.72 -6.38
C ALA A 171 -15.73 17.34 -7.81
N LYS A 172 -16.29 16.14 -8.00
CA LYS A 172 -16.80 15.67 -9.30
C LYS A 172 -17.94 16.52 -9.83
N GLN A 173 -18.74 17.14 -8.97
CA GLN A 173 -19.75 18.13 -9.37
C GLN A 173 -19.14 19.39 -10.03
N ILE A 174 -17.87 19.69 -9.78
CA ILE A 174 -17.16 20.84 -10.37
C ILE A 174 -16.47 20.44 -11.68
N ASP A 175 -15.69 19.36 -11.63
CA ASP A 175 -15.00 18.76 -12.78
C ASP A 175 -14.55 17.33 -12.44
N VAL A 176 -15.14 16.33 -13.10
CA VAL A 176 -14.89 14.91 -12.81
C VAL A 176 -13.42 14.54 -12.99
N GLU A 177 -12.83 14.87 -14.13
CA GLU A 177 -11.46 14.50 -14.46
C GLU A 177 -10.45 15.11 -13.48
N SER A 178 -10.59 16.42 -13.19
CA SER A 178 -9.74 17.10 -12.20
C SER A 178 -9.87 16.49 -10.82
N ALA A 179 -11.08 16.10 -10.42
CA ALA A 179 -11.34 15.48 -9.12
C ALA A 179 -10.65 14.11 -9.00
N LEU A 180 -10.78 13.26 -10.03
CA LEU A 180 -10.15 11.94 -10.04
C LEU A 180 -8.62 12.04 -10.07
N MET A 181 -8.05 12.97 -10.86
CA MET A 181 -6.61 13.21 -10.89
C MET A 181 -6.07 13.72 -9.54
N SER A 182 -6.88 14.48 -8.81
CA SER A 182 -6.56 15.05 -7.51
C SER A 182 -6.74 14.08 -6.33
N THR A 183 -6.90 12.79 -6.59
CA THR A 183 -7.16 11.78 -5.57
C THR A 183 -6.09 10.68 -5.63
N SER A 184 -5.56 10.26 -4.49
CA SER A 184 -4.75 9.03 -4.38
C SER A 184 -5.63 7.82 -4.15
N TRP A 185 -5.25 6.65 -4.67
CA TRP A 185 -6.12 5.47 -4.71
C TRP A 185 -5.44 4.19 -4.23
N GLY A 186 -6.21 3.38 -3.51
CA GLY A 186 -5.88 2.00 -3.15
C GLY A 186 -4.79 1.88 -2.08
N GLN A 187 -4.27 0.66 -1.93
CA GLN A 187 -3.30 0.29 -0.91
C GLN A 187 -2.03 1.14 -0.95
N PHE A 188 -1.56 1.50 -2.14
CA PHE A 188 -0.29 2.22 -2.36
C PHE A 188 -0.48 3.73 -2.58
N GLN A 189 -1.72 4.23 -2.48
CA GLN A 189 -2.04 5.66 -2.61
C GLN A 189 -1.45 6.32 -3.87
N VAL A 190 -1.51 5.61 -5.00
CA VAL A 190 -1.06 6.17 -6.30
C VAL A 190 -2.00 7.29 -6.71
N MET A 191 -1.45 8.47 -7.00
CA MET A 191 -2.22 9.63 -7.45
C MET A 191 -2.82 9.43 -8.83
N GLY A 192 -4.10 9.77 -8.99
CA GLY A 192 -4.83 9.63 -10.25
C GLY A 192 -4.24 10.43 -11.40
N GLU A 193 -3.54 11.53 -11.12
CA GLU A 193 -2.84 12.32 -12.16
C GLU A 193 -1.83 11.54 -12.99
N ASN A 194 -1.28 10.45 -12.44
CA ASN A 194 -0.28 9.65 -13.14
C ASN A 194 -0.91 8.72 -14.19
N TRP A 195 -2.25 8.68 -14.34
CA TRP A 195 -2.94 7.71 -15.21
C TRP A 195 -2.30 7.58 -16.61
N LYS A 196 -1.96 8.71 -17.23
CA LYS A 196 -1.40 8.74 -18.59
C LYS A 196 0.01 8.17 -18.64
N ASP A 197 0.84 8.58 -17.69
CA ASP A 197 2.22 8.14 -17.53
C ASP A 197 2.32 6.65 -17.16
N LEU A 198 1.30 6.13 -16.47
CA LEU A 198 1.14 4.72 -16.15
C LEU A 198 0.44 3.93 -17.28
N GLY A 199 0.21 4.54 -18.45
CA GLY A 199 -0.32 3.87 -19.63
C GLY A 199 -1.79 3.47 -19.55
N TYR A 200 -2.58 4.08 -18.67
CA TYR A 200 -4.04 3.94 -18.69
C TYR A 200 -4.64 4.82 -19.79
N THR A 201 -5.82 4.45 -20.29
CA THR A 201 -6.47 5.18 -21.39
C THR A 201 -7.16 6.46 -20.94
N SER A 202 -7.55 6.52 -19.67
CA SER A 202 -8.14 7.69 -19.02
C SER A 202 -7.95 7.59 -17.50
N VAL A 203 -8.15 8.70 -16.79
CA VAL A 203 -8.19 8.67 -15.32
C VAL A 203 -9.35 7.82 -14.80
N GLN A 204 -10.47 7.73 -15.54
CA GLN A 204 -11.59 6.87 -15.15
C GLN A 204 -11.20 5.40 -15.22
N GLU A 205 -10.54 4.99 -16.31
CA GLU A 205 -10.07 3.61 -16.44
C GLU A 205 -9.04 3.26 -15.36
N PHE A 206 -8.09 4.16 -15.06
CA PHE A 206 -7.21 4.01 -13.90
C PHE A 206 -8.00 3.76 -12.60
N VAL A 207 -9.01 4.60 -12.32
CA VAL A 207 -9.83 4.48 -11.10
C VAL A 207 -10.61 3.17 -11.06
N ASP A 208 -11.20 2.76 -12.18
CA ASP A 208 -11.98 1.52 -12.29
C ASP A 208 -11.13 0.30 -11.92
N GLN A 209 -9.86 0.26 -12.36
CA GLN A 209 -8.93 -0.81 -11.98
C GLN A 209 -8.69 -0.87 -10.46
N GLN A 210 -8.68 0.27 -9.77
CA GLN A 210 -8.48 0.31 -8.31
C GLN A 210 -9.66 -0.31 -7.55
N PHE A 211 -10.87 -0.33 -8.13
CA PHE A 211 -12.06 -0.96 -7.55
C PHE A 211 -12.08 -2.49 -7.70
N VAL A 212 -11.30 -3.04 -8.63
CA VAL A 212 -11.29 -4.48 -8.96
C VAL A 212 -10.73 -5.30 -7.80
N ASN A 213 -9.44 -5.13 -7.48
CA ASN A 213 -8.75 -5.85 -6.40
C ASN A 213 -7.41 -5.16 -6.03
N GLU A 214 -6.77 -5.61 -4.96
CA GLU A 214 -5.47 -5.09 -4.51
C GLU A 214 -4.32 -5.45 -5.47
N SER A 215 -4.44 -6.51 -6.28
CA SER A 215 -3.45 -6.85 -7.32
C SER A 215 -3.38 -5.77 -8.39
N ASN A 216 -4.51 -5.19 -8.80
CA ASN A 216 -4.56 -4.05 -9.72
C ASN A 216 -4.04 -2.77 -9.06
N GLN A 217 -4.25 -2.61 -7.75
CA GLN A 217 -3.65 -1.50 -7.01
C GLN A 217 -2.12 -1.64 -6.92
N LEU A 218 -1.60 -2.87 -6.78
CA LEU A 218 -0.17 -3.15 -6.90
C LEU A 218 0.33 -2.87 -8.32
N GLU A 219 -0.40 -3.28 -9.35
CA GLU A 219 -0.03 -3.00 -10.75
C GLU A 219 0.20 -1.50 -11.00
N ALA A 220 -0.71 -0.64 -10.53
CA ALA A 220 -0.53 0.82 -10.61
C ALA A 220 0.78 1.28 -9.94
N PHE A 221 1.12 0.70 -8.80
CA PHE A 221 2.36 0.97 -8.08
C PHE A 221 3.60 0.47 -8.81
N ILE A 222 3.56 -0.72 -9.42
CA ILE A 222 4.66 -1.26 -10.23
C ILE A 222 4.93 -0.37 -11.45
N ARG A 223 3.88 0.03 -12.17
CA ARG A 223 4.01 0.99 -13.28
C ARG A 223 4.60 2.32 -12.82
N PHE A 224 4.24 2.77 -11.62
CA PHE A 224 4.80 4.00 -11.05
C PHE A 224 6.30 3.85 -10.79
N ILE A 225 6.76 2.71 -10.27
CA ILE A 225 8.18 2.42 -10.10
C ILE A 225 8.93 2.46 -11.44
N GLU A 226 8.36 1.89 -12.49
CA GLU A 226 8.96 1.85 -13.83
C GLU A 226 9.08 3.24 -14.46
N TRP A 227 8.03 4.05 -14.34
CA TRP A 227 7.98 5.37 -14.96
C TRP A 227 8.72 6.45 -14.16
N LYS A 228 8.73 6.36 -12.82
CA LYS A 228 9.17 7.46 -11.95
C LYS A 228 10.64 7.79 -12.20
N THR A 229 10.88 9.05 -12.55
CA THR A 229 12.22 9.64 -12.63
C THR A 229 12.33 10.88 -11.74
N GLY A 230 13.56 11.30 -11.45
CA GLY A 230 13.85 12.57 -10.80
C GLY A 230 15.29 13.01 -11.04
N ILE A 231 15.64 14.19 -10.50
CA ILE A 231 17.00 14.73 -10.60
C ILE A 231 17.72 14.50 -9.29
N ILE A 232 18.83 13.77 -9.34
CA ILE A 232 19.78 13.57 -8.23
C ILE A 232 21.13 14.09 -8.69
N GLU A 233 21.75 14.98 -7.91
CA GLU A 233 23.07 15.56 -8.24
C GLU A 233 23.16 16.07 -9.69
N LYS A 234 22.13 16.80 -10.13
CA LYS A 234 21.98 17.34 -11.51
C LYS A 234 21.86 16.30 -12.63
N LYS A 235 21.73 15.00 -12.31
CA LYS A 235 21.51 13.92 -13.28
C LYS A 235 20.08 13.40 -13.19
N LYS A 236 19.48 13.10 -14.34
CA LYS A 236 18.19 12.39 -14.40
C LYS A 236 18.43 10.92 -14.04
N VAL A 237 17.69 10.43 -13.05
CA VAL A 237 17.76 9.05 -12.56
C VAL A 237 16.36 8.45 -12.56
N ALA A 238 16.24 7.21 -13.02
CA ALA A 238 15.01 6.44 -12.92
C ALA A 238 14.97 5.66 -11.60
N LEU A 239 13.80 5.62 -10.97
CA LEU A 239 13.58 4.91 -9.72
C LEU A 239 13.87 3.41 -9.89
N ILE A 240 13.45 2.82 -11.00
CA ILE A 240 13.71 1.41 -11.30
C ILE A 240 15.20 1.08 -11.39
N ASP A 241 16.03 1.95 -11.98
CA ASP A 241 17.47 1.72 -12.08
C ASP A 241 18.14 1.82 -10.72
N ALA A 242 17.72 2.80 -9.90
CA ALA A 242 18.18 2.90 -8.51
C ALA A 242 17.77 1.68 -7.67
N LEU A 243 16.57 1.15 -7.88
CA LEU A 243 16.07 -0.04 -7.19
C LEU A 243 16.87 -1.29 -7.58
N ARG A 244 17.15 -1.48 -8.87
CA ARG A 244 18.01 -2.57 -9.39
C ARG A 244 19.44 -2.48 -8.86
N ALA A 245 19.99 -1.27 -8.79
CA ALA A 245 21.31 -1.01 -8.22
C ALA A 245 21.33 -1.06 -6.68
N LYS A 246 20.18 -1.26 -6.01
CA LYS A 246 20.03 -1.18 -4.55
C LYS A 246 20.56 0.13 -3.97
N ASN A 247 20.46 1.22 -4.72
CA ASN A 247 20.84 2.57 -4.26
C ASN A 247 19.73 3.18 -3.40
N TRP A 248 19.69 2.78 -2.13
CA TRP A 248 18.61 3.12 -1.21
C TRP A 248 18.44 4.62 -0.96
N ASP A 249 19.52 5.41 -0.94
CA ASP A 249 19.44 6.86 -0.78
C ASP A 249 18.68 7.52 -1.94
N VAL A 250 18.98 7.10 -3.18
CA VAL A 250 18.26 7.55 -4.37
C VAL A 250 16.82 7.04 -4.39
N VAL A 251 16.59 5.75 -4.08
CA VAL A 251 15.24 5.16 -4.05
C VAL A 251 14.35 5.93 -3.08
N PHE A 252 14.82 6.15 -1.85
CA PHE A 252 14.04 6.83 -0.83
C PHE A 252 13.84 8.31 -1.15
N THR A 253 14.85 8.96 -1.74
CA THR A 253 14.72 10.37 -2.18
C THR A 253 13.70 10.52 -3.30
N LEU A 254 13.72 9.65 -4.31
CA LEU A 254 12.81 9.73 -5.45
C LEU A 254 11.36 9.38 -5.09
N TYR A 255 11.18 8.49 -4.11
CA TYR A 255 9.86 8.01 -3.70
C TYR A 255 9.25 8.86 -2.58
N ASN A 256 9.99 9.10 -1.49
CA ASN A 256 9.52 9.78 -0.28
C ASN A 256 9.92 11.26 -0.21
N GLY A 257 10.73 11.73 -1.17
CA GLY A 257 11.27 13.09 -1.21
C GLY A 257 12.57 13.25 -0.40
N PRO A 258 13.24 14.40 -0.53
CA PRO A 258 14.57 14.64 0.05
C PRO A 258 14.58 14.64 1.59
N ASN A 259 13.42 14.79 2.23
CA ASN A 259 13.29 14.77 3.69
C ASN A 259 13.12 13.36 4.28
N TYR A 260 13.22 12.29 3.49
CA TYR A 260 12.95 10.92 3.95
C TYR A 260 13.77 10.51 5.17
N LYS A 261 15.02 11.00 5.29
CA LYS A 261 15.91 10.71 6.44
C LYS A 261 15.29 11.18 7.76
N LYS A 262 14.71 12.38 7.77
CA LYS A 262 14.03 12.96 8.94
C LYS A 262 12.76 12.19 9.31
N LEU A 263 12.14 11.54 8.33
CA LEU A 263 10.92 10.74 8.51
C LEU A 263 11.20 9.30 8.97
N GLY A 264 12.46 8.95 9.23
CA GLY A 264 12.86 7.63 9.74
C GLY A 264 12.61 6.49 8.75
N TYR A 265 12.46 6.79 7.46
CA TYR A 265 12.06 5.80 6.46
C TYR A 265 13.08 4.66 6.35
N GLN A 266 14.38 4.98 6.36
CA GLN A 266 15.44 3.97 6.30
C GLN A 266 15.34 2.93 7.42
N ALA A 267 15.02 3.37 8.65
CA ALA A 267 14.85 2.45 9.78
C ALA A 267 13.60 1.57 9.62
N LYS A 268 12.50 2.12 9.07
CA LYS A 268 11.30 1.34 8.75
C LYS A 268 11.58 0.28 7.69
N PHE A 269 12.28 0.67 6.63
CA PHE A 269 12.68 -0.24 5.55
C PHE A 269 13.59 -1.35 6.07
N GLN A 270 14.65 -1.02 6.81
CA GLN A 270 15.57 -2.01 7.35
C GLN A 270 14.86 -2.99 8.28
N LYS A 271 14.01 -2.49 9.19
CA LYS A 271 13.25 -3.35 10.09
C LYS A 271 12.36 -4.34 9.35
N GLU A 272 11.73 -3.90 8.27
CA GLU A 272 10.88 -4.76 7.45
C GLU A 272 11.71 -5.74 6.61
N TYR A 273 12.89 -5.30 6.15
CA TYR A 273 13.86 -6.15 5.47
C TYR A 273 14.32 -7.29 6.36
N ASP A 274 14.80 -6.99 7.57
CA ASP A 274 15.28 -7.99 8.54
C ASP A 274 14.18 -9.00 8.92
N HIS A 275 12.93 -8.54 8.95
CA HIS A 275 11.76 -9.37 9.23
C HIS A 275 11.42 -10.33 8.08
N LEU A 276 11.47 -9.85 6.84
CA LEU A 276 11.08 -10.64 5.66
C LEU A 276 12.22 -11.46 5.08
N GLU A 277 13.49 -11.10 5.35
CA GLU A 277 14.66 -11.79 4.82
C GLU A 277 14.66 -13.29 5.15
N PRO A 278 14.42 -13.76 6.40
CA PRO A 278 14.38 -15.19 6.69
C PRO A 278 13.25 -15.96 5.98
N LEU A 279 12.23 -15.25 5.48
CA LEU A 279 11.06 -15.84 4.82
C LEU A 279 11.20 -15.90 3.29
N TYR A 280 11.96 -14.97 2.73
CA TYR A 280 11.99 -14.68 1.29
C TYR A 280 13.39 -14.43 0.74
N SER A 281 14.45 -14.62 1.53
CA SER A 281 15.80 -14.67 0.99
C SER A 281 15.86 -15.80 -0.02
N GLU A 282 16.39 -15.53 -1.20
CA GLU A 282 16.79 -16.57 -2.13
C GLU A 282 17.79 -17.44 -1.37
N THR A 283 17.39 -18.66 -0.98
CA THR A 283 18.36 -19.67 -0.59
C THR A 283 19.29 -19.77 -1.77
N LYS A 284 20.52 -19.26 -1.64
CA LYS A 284 21.60 -19.68 -2.54
C LYS A 284 21.56 -21.20 -2.44
N ALA A 285 21.21 -21.86 -3.54
CA ALA A 285 21.37 -23.30 -3.65
C ALA A 285 22.80 -23.58 -3.16
N ALA A 286 22.90 -24.36 -2.09
CA ALA A 286 24.16 -24.82 -1.55
C ALA A 286 24.90 -25.65 -2.59
#